data_AF-R7U573-F1
#
_entry.id   AF-R7U573-F1
#
_cell.length_a   1.000
_cell.length_b   1.000
_cell.length_c   1.000
_cell.angle_alpha   90.00
_cell.angle_beta   90.00
_cell.angle_gamma   90.00
#
_symmetry.space_group_name_H-M   'P 1'
#
loop_
_entity.id
_entity.type
_entity.pdbx_description
1 polymer ?
#
loop_
_entity_poly.entity_id
_entity_poly.type
_entity_poly.pdbx_seq_one_letter_code
_entity_poly.pdbx_strand_id
1 'polypeptide(L)'
;MTTYFFTDEEDEEFSKRTKGHLINTNCTAGHTRRCVVKWRWSTIRLLPQRKGHPLQMGDKENPGQKIAFWFATGGAGFCISRGLALKMMPHTSGGRLKTVCEHIRLPDDCSIGYIISFKLKKELTIVKDFHSHLEGLWKINHRNIEDQITMSYMCMSSGASSKPSPSRNGCNSVDISSGFPPHVDPTRFLSIHCLLYPNLAMCQEIS
;
A
#
# COMPACT_ATOMS: atom_id res chain seq x y z
N MET A 1 9.08 4.74 -16.70
CA MET A 1 7.99 4.61 -15.70
C MET A 1 7.51 6.00 -15.35
N THR A 2 6.21 6.20 -15.17
CA THR A 2 5.62 7.52 -14.88
C THR A 2 4.90 7.47 -13.54
N THR A 3 5.22 8.39 -12.63
CA THR A 3 4.67 8.45 -11.27
C THR A 3 3.81 9.69 -11.13
N TYR A 4 2.61 9.50 -10.58
CA TYR A 4 1.65 10.57 -10.23
C TYR A 4 1.37 10.55 -8.73
N PHE A 5 1.16 11.73 -8.16
CA PHE A 5 0.88 11.94 -6.74
C PHE A 5 -0.53 12.51 -6.59
N PHE A 6 -1.32 11.97 -5.66
CA PHE A 6 -2.69 12.41 -5.42
C PHE A 6 -2.79 13.02 -4.01
N THR A 7 -3.38 14.20 -3.91
CA THR A 7 -3.49 15.01 -2.68
C THR A 7 -4.84 15.72 -2.63
N ASP A 8 -5.29 16.19 -1.47
CA ASP A 8 -6.46 17.10 -1.37
C ASP A 8 -6.04 18.56 -1.12
N GLU A 9 -4.74 18.83 -1.06
CA GLU A 9 -4.16 20.13 -0.75
C GLU A 9 -3.28 20.58 -1.92
N GLU A 10 -3.31 21.87 -2.24
CA GLU A 10 -2.44 22.45 -3.26
C GLU A 10 -1.02 22.65 -2.70
N ASP A 11 -0.02 22.25 -3.49
CA ASP A 11 1.39 22.43 -3.17
C ASP A 11 2.12 22.83 -4.46
N GLU A 12 2.41 24.12 -4.60
CA GLU A 12 3.11 24.65 -5.77
C GLU A 12 4.54 24.12 -5.89
N GLU A 13 5.26 23.96 -4.77
CA GLU A 13 6.64 23.50 -4.79
C GLU A 13 6.70 22.05 -5.25
N PHE A 14 5.87 21.19 -4.66
CA PHE A 14 5.80 19.79 -5.00
C PHE A 14 5.22 19.58 -6.41
N SER A 15 4.28 20.41 -6.87
CA SER A 15 3.82 20.41 -8.27
C SER A 15 4.94 20.76 -9.26
N LYS A 16 5.75 21.78 -8.97
CA LYS A 16 6.94 22.16 -9.78
C LYS A 16 7.97 21.02 -9.79
N ARG A 17 8.29 20.45 -8.62
CA ARG A 17 9.26 19.33 -8.47
C ARG A 17 8.79 18.05 -9.18
N THR A 18 7.49 17.77 -9.17
CA THR A 18 6.88 16.61 -9.86
C THR A 18 6.53 16.89 -11.33
N LYS A 19 6.87 18.07 -11.85
CA LYS A 19 6.62 18.50 -13.26
C LYS A 19 5.14 18.40 -13.66
N GLY A 20 4.24 18.78 -12.76
CA GLY A 20 2.80 18.73 -12.99
C GLY A 20 2.17 17.34 -12.82
N HIS A 21 2.89 16.36 -12.24
CA HIS A 21 2.32 15.06 -11.89
C HIS A 21 1.65 15.03 -10.49
N LEU A 22 1.52 16.18 -9.82
CA LEU A 22 0.70 16.35 -8.63
C LEU A 22 -0.75 16.65 -9.04
N ILE A 23 -1.67 15.78 -8.62
CA ILE A 23 -3.11 15.87 -8.91
C ILE A 23 -3.83 16.19 -7.59
N ASN A 24 -4.37 17.40 -7.48
CA ASN A 24 -5.29 17.75 -6.41
C ASN A 24 -6.68 17.15 -6.70
N THR A 25 -7.15 16.27 -5.82
CA THR A 25 -8.49 15.65 -5.89
C THR A 25 -9.58 16.50 -5.24
N ASN A 26 -9.23 17.56 -4.52
CA ASN A 26 -10.14 18.53 -3.89
C ASN A 26 -11.28 17.86 -3.07
N CYS A 27 -10.98 16.75 -2.39
CA CYS A 27 -11.97 16.08 -1.55
C CYS A 27 -12.15 16.83 -0.22
N THR A 28 -13.39 17.03 0.21
CA THR A 28 -13.67 17.70 1.49
C THR A 28 -13.37 16.78 2.67
N ALA A 29 -12.87 17.36 3.78
CA ALA A 29 -12.44 16.62 4.97
C ALA A 29 -13.56 15.86 5.72
N GLY A 30 -14.82 15.95 5.27
CA GLY A 30 -15.99 15.30 5.89
C GLY A 30 -16.10 13.79 5.65
N HIS A 31 -15.22 13.18 4.84
CA HIS A 31 -15.31 11.76 4.52
C HIS A 31 -14.82 10.87 5.67
N THR A 32 -15.75 10.15 6.30
CA THR A 32 -15.49 9.22 7.40
C THR A 32 -14.62 8.05 6.93
N ARG A 33 -13.65 7.60 7.75
CA ARG A 33 -12.61 6.58 7.45
C ARG A 33 -13.10 5.17 7.02
N ARG A 34 -14.39 4.96 6.75
CA ARG A 34 -14.94 3.68 6.28
C ARG A 34 -14.90 3.56 4.76
N CYS A 35 -15.13 4.65 4.03
CA CYS A 35 -15.25 4.67 2.57
C CYS A 35 -14.78 6.03 2.04
N VAL A 36 -13.48 6.18 1.82
CA VAL A 36 -12.90 7.41 1.24
C VAL A 36 -12.11 7.03 0.00
N VAL A 37 -12.62 7.39 -1.18
CA VAL A 37 -11.90 7.28 -2.46
C VAL A 37 -10.84 8.40 -2.55
N LYS A 38 -9.94 8.41 -1.56
CA LYS A 38 -8.71 9.19 -1.55
C LYS A 38 -7.60 8.17 -1.64
N TRP A 39 -6.86 8.17 -2.76
CA TRP A 39 -5.72 7.28 -2.99
C TRP A 39 -4.51 7.66 -2.13
N ARG A 40 -4.69 7.62 -0.80
CA ARG A 40 -3.60 7.64 0.17
C ARG A 40 -3.01 6.24 0.22
N TRP A 41 -1.94 6.03 -0.53
CA TRP A 41 -1.15 4.79 -0.56
C TRP A 41 -0.82 4.34 0.87
N SER A 42 -1.48 3.29 1.36
CA SER A 42 -1.33 2.79 2.73
C SER A 42 -1.72 1.30 2.86
N THR A 43 -0.77 0.44 2.46
CA THR A 43 -0.41 -0.86 3.10
C THR A 43 -1.16 -2.20 2.80
N ILE A 44 -1.03 -2.72 1.56
CA ILE A 44 -1.31 -4.12 1.12
C ILE A 44 -0.66 -5.13 1.99
N ARG A 45 -1.41 -6.18 2.27
CA ARG A 45 -0.79 -7.46 2.53
C ARG A 45 -1.59 -8.61 1.97
N LEU A 46 -0.95 -9.36 1.06
CA LEU A 46 -0.98 -10.81 1.16
C LEU A 46 -0.03 -11.28 2.28
N LEU A 47 -0.18 -10.72 3.48
CA LEU A 47 0.15 -11.49 4.67
C LEU A 47 -1.08 -12.29 5.06
N PRO A 48 -0.86 -13.48 5.62
CA PRO A 48 -1.81 -14.07 6.53
C PRO A 48 -1.95 -13.26 7.84
N GLN A 49 -2.67 -12.13 7.82
CA GLN A 49 -3.43 -11.70 9.01
C GLN A 49 -4.66 -12.61 9.26
N ARG A 50 -4.91 -13.55 8.33
CA ARG A 50 -5.41 -14.89 8.61
C ARG A 50 -4.71 -15.88 7.67
N LYS A 51 -4.07 -16.93 8.19
CA LYS A 51 -3.53 -18.01 7.34
C LYS A 51 -4.69 -18.70 6.61
N GLY A 52 -4.63 -18.70 5.29
CA GLY A 52 -5.31 -19.69 4.45
C GLY A 52 -6.81 -19.53 4.19
N HIS A 53 -7.43 -18.35 4.33
CA HIS A 53 -8.82 -18.18 3.90
C HIS A 53 -9.18 -16.78 3.38
N PRO A 54 -10.11 -16.70 2.40
CA PRO A 54 -10.63 -15.44 1.87
C PRO A 54 -11.41 -14.65 2.93
N LEU A 55 -11.58 -13.34 2.67
CA LEU A 55 -12.46 -12.48 3.46
C LEU A 55 -13.90 -12.95 3.28
N GLN A 56 -14.62 -13.15 4.39
CA GLN A 56 -16.02 -13.59 4.39
C GLN A 56 -16.94 -12.51 4.94
N MET A 57 -18.07 -12.28 4.28
CA MET A 57 -19.15 -11.39 4.73
C MET A 57 -20.52 -11.98 4.36
N GLY A 58 -21.58 -11.52 5.01
CA GLY A 58 -22.95 -11.85 4.59
C GLY A 58 -23.29 -11.18 3.26
N ASP A 59 -24.00 -11.88 2.38
CA ASP A 59 -24.57 -11.25 1.20
C ASP A 59 -25.77 -10.37 1.61
N LYS A 60 -25.78 -9.12 1.12
CA LYS A 60 -26.89 -8.18 1.32
C LYS A 60 -27.94 -8.27 0.22
N GLU A 61 -27.56 -8.75 -0.96
CA GLU A 61 -28.47 -9.02 -2.07
C GLU A 61 -29.23 -10.34 -1.81
N ASN A 62 -28.60 -11.32 -1.14
CA ASN A 62 -29.17 -12.64 -0.85
C ASN A 62 -29.09 -13.01 0.65
N PRO A 63 -30.07 -12.62 1.48
CA PRO A 63 -30.08 -12.92 2.91
C PRO A 63 -29.89 -14.41 3.21
N GLY A 64 -28.91 -14.72 4.06
CA GLY A 64 -28.53 -16.09 4.42
C GLY A 64 -27.35 -16.66 3.64
N GLN A 65 -26.99 -16.09 2.47
CA GLN A 65 -25.76 -16.45 1.76
C GLN A 65 -24.53 -15.74 2.33
N LYS A 66 -23.34 -16.31 2.11
CA LYS A 66 -22.05 -15.73 2.47
C LYS A 66 -21.21 -15.51 1.22
N ILE A 67 -20.65 -14.32 1.11
CA ILE A 67 -19.67 -13.97 0.08
C ILE A 67 -18.28 -14.24 0.63
N ALA A 68 -17.45 -14.92 -0.16
CA ALA A 68 -16.04 -15.15 0.13
C ALA A 68 -15.18 -14.63 -1.03
N PHE A 69 -14.17 -13.80 -0.77
CA PHE A 69 -13.27 -13.28 -1.80
C PHE A 69 -11.85 -12.96 -1.31
N TRP A 70 -10.90 -12.99 -2.24
CA TRP A 70 -9.53 -12.52 -2.03
C TRP A 70 -9.39 -11.07 -2.44
N PHE A 71 -8.51 -10.33 -1.78
CA PHE A 71 -8.23 -8.93 -2.04
C PHE A 71 -6.75 -8.61 -1.79
N ALA A 72 -6.34 -7.43 -2.24
CA ALA A 72 -5.02 -6.88 -1.98
C ALA A 72 -5.19 -5.54 -1.21
N THR A 73 -4.91 -5.52 0.11
CA THR A 73 -5.04 -4.46 1.16
C THR A 73 -4.48 -3.00 0.95
N GLY A 74 -4.48 -2.36 -0.22
CA GLY A 74 -4.02 -0.94 -0.39
C GLY A 74 -2.58 -0.69 -0.96
N GLY A 75 -1.54 -0.50 -0.12
CA GLY A 75 -0.16 -0.12 -0.51
C GLY A 75 1.08 -0.70 0.25
N ALA A 76 1.35 -2.01 0.29
CA ALA A 76 2.52 -2.54 -0.43
C ALA A 76 2.41 -2.25 -1.92
N GLY A 77 1.20 -2.19 -2.45
CA GLY A 77 0.93 -1.88 -3.84
C GLY A 77 0.46 -3.12 -4.57
N PHE A 78 -0.26 -2.88 -5.64
CA PHE A 78 -0.82 -3.89 -6.50
C PHE A 78 -0.83 -3.33 -7.92
N CYS A 79 -0.71 -4.22 -8.89
CA CYS A 79 -0.79 -3.88 -10.29
C CYS A 79 -2.11 -4.38 -10.86
N ILE A 80 -2.81 -3.50 -11.58
CA ILE A 80 -3.98 -3.86 -12.38
C ILE A 80 -3.63 -3.57 -13.84
N SER A 81 -3.75 -4.58 -14.71
CA SER A 81 -3.53 -4.38 -16.14
C SER A 81 -4.62 -3.49 -16.73
N ARG A 82 -4.30 -2.70 -17.76
CA ARG A 82 -5.28 -1.83 -18.45
C ARG A 82 -6.54 -2.58 -18.86
N GLY A 83 -6.41 -3.82 -19.34
CA GLY A 83 -7.55 -4.66 -19.72
C GLY A 83 -8.46 -5.06 -18.56
N LEU A 84 -7.92 -5.25 -17.35
CA LEU A 84 -8.72 -5.51 -16.14
C LEU A 84 -9.36 -4.21 -15.63
N ALA A 85 -8.63 -3.09 -15.60
CA ALA A 85 -9.15 -1.79 -15.21
C ALA A 85 -10.37 -1.36 -16.08
N LEU A 86 -10.29 -1.60 -17.40
CA LEU A 86 -11.42 -1.36 -18.32
C LEU A 86 -12.64 -2.22 -17.98
N LYS A 87 -12.45 -3.49 -17.61
CA LYS A 87 -13.54 -4.39 -17.17
C LYS A 87 -14.12 -4.00 -15.80
N MET A 88 -13.37 -3.28 -14.97
CA MET A 88 -13.84 -2.77 -13.68
C MET A 88 -14.67 -1.48 -13.81
N MET A 89 -14.56 -0.73 -14.91
CA MET A 89 -15.25 0.56 -15.11
C MET A 89 -16.76 0.55 -14.78
N PRO A 90 -17.56 -0.49 -15.12
CA PRO A 90 -18.97 -0.55 -14.72
C PRO A 90 -19.19 -0.41 -13.21
N HIS A 91 -18.24 -0.85 -12.39
CA HIS A 91 -18.31 -0.81 -10.92
C HIS A 91 -17.46 0.30 -10.29
N THR A 92 -16.49 0.88 -11.00
CA THR A 92 -15.56 1.88 -10.42
C THR A 92 -15.77 3.31 -10.91
N SER A 93 -16.22 3.51 -12.16
CA SER A 93 -16.31 4.86 -12.75
C SER A 93 -17.53 5.64 -12.26
N GLY A 94 -17.49 6.98 -12.40
CA GLY A 94 -18.63 7.85 -12.07
C GLY A 94 -19.07 7.78 -10.59
N GLY A 95 -18.12 7.67 -9.67
CA GLY A 95 -18.39 7.57 -8.23
C GLY A 95 -18.82 6.18 -7.75
N ARG A 96 -19.06 5.21 -8.64
CA ARG A 96 -19.57 3.87 -8.26
C ARG A 96 -18.65 3.08 -7.33
N LEU A 97 -17.33 3.31 -7.37
CA LEU A 97 -16.41 2.70 -6.40
C LEU A 97 -16.82 3.06 -4.96
N LYS A 98 -17.17 4.33 -4.70
CA LYS A 98 -17.67 4.78 -3.38
C LYS A 98 -18.95 4.04 -3.00
N THR A 99 -19.89 3.90 -3.95
CA THR A 99 -21.14 3.13 -3.75
C THR A 99 -20.87 1.68 -3.41
N VAL A 100 -19.88 1.03 -4.04
CA VAL A 100 -19.45 -0.33 -3.69
C VAL A 100 -18.86 -0.36 -2.28
N CYS A 101 -17.94 0.55 -1.93
CA CYS A 101 -17.37 0.64 -0.58
C CYS A 101 -18.47 0.82 0.49
N GLU A 102 -19.42 1.72 0.27
CA GLU A 102 -20.55 2.00 1.18
C GLU A 102 -21.51 0.81 1.29
N HIS A 103 -21.74 0.09 0.19
CA HIS A 103 -22.55 -1.13 0.16
C HIS A 103 -21.89 -2.25 0.97
N ILE A 104 -20.63 -2.59 0.73
CA ILE A 104 -19.96 -3.71 1.44
C ILE A 104 -19.46 -3.30 2.84
N ARG A 105 -19.31 -1.99 3.11
CA ARG A 105 -18.75 -1.40 4.34
C ARG A 105 -17.33 -1.89 4.68
N LEU A 106 -16.51 -2.04 3.64
CA LEU A 106 -15.09 -2.39 3.73
C LEU A 106 -14.26 -1.28 3.09
N PRO A 107 -12.95 -1.18 3.39
CA PRO A 107 -12.09 -0.17 2.78
C PRO A 107 -11.91 -0.41 1.27
N ASP A 108 -11.33 0.58 0.59
CA ASP A 108 -11.20 0.62 -0.88
C ASP A 108 -10.46 -0.60 -1.45
N ASP A 109 -9.48 -1.11 -0.73
CA ASP A 109 -8.69 -2.28 -1.08
C ASP A 109 -9.50 -3.59 -1.16
N CYS A 110 -10.37 -3.80 -0.18
CA CYS A 110 -11.36 -4.86 -0.12
C CYS A 110 -12.41 -4.65 -1.20
N SER A 111 -12.79 -3.40 -1.50
CA SER A 111 -13.76 -3.08 -2.55
C SER A 111 -13.23 -3.39 -3.95
N ILE A 112 -11.96 -3.09 -4.21
CA ILE A 112 -11.26 -3.50 -5.44
C ILE A 112 -11.18 -5.03 -5.54
N GLY A 113 -10.80 -5.71 -4.45
CA GLY A 113 -10.80 -7.19 -4.39
C GLY A 113 -12.18 -7.81 -4.60
N TYR A 114 -13.23 -7.22 -4.03
CA TYR A 114 -14.62 -7.63 -4.22
C TYR A 114 -15.06 -7.50 -5.68
N ILE A 115 -14.72 -6.38 -6.34
CA ILE A 115 -15.02 -6.18 -7.76
C ILE A 115 -14.30 -7.23 -8.62
N ILE A 116 -12.99 -7.43 -8.42
CA ILE A 116 -12.18 -8.35 -9.24
C ILE A 116 -12.58 -9.82 -8.97
N SER A 117 -12.51 -10.25 -7.72
CA SER A 117 -12.70 -11.65 -7.32
C SER A 117 -14.16 -12.07 -7.33
N PHE A 118 -15.08 -11.24 -6.81
CA PHE A 118 -16.48 -11.63 -6.64
C PHE A 118 -17.40 -11.19 -7.79
N LYS A 119 -17.39 -9.92 -8.23
CA LYS A 119 -18.27 -9.47 -9.32
C LYS A 119 -17.72 -9.88 -10.72
N LEU A 120 -16.42 -9.75 -10.97
CA LEU A 120 -15.79 -10.08 -12.27
C LEU A 120 -15.28 -11.52 -12.40
N LYS A 121 -15.31 -12.31 -11.31
CA LYS A 121 -14.83 -13.71 -11.25
C LYS A 121 -13.41 -13.87 -11.83
N LYS A 122 -12.48 -13.04 -11.37
CA LYS A 122 -11.05 -13.11 -11.73
C LYS A 122 -10.19 -13.41 -10.53
N GLU A 123 -9.24 -14.31 -10.73
CA GLU A 123 -8.26 -14.70 -9.72
C GLU A 123 -7.17 -13.63 -9.60
N LEU A 124 -6.61 -13.50 -8.38
CA LEU A 124 -5.50 -12.60 -8.10
C LEU A 124 -4.19 -13.39 -8.17
N THR A 125 -3.25 -12.93 -9.00
CA THR A 125 -1.89 -13.48 -9.02
C THR A 125 -1.14 -13.06 -7.75
N ILE A 126 -0.55 -14.02 -7.06
CA ILE A 126 0.26 -13.78 -5.87
C ILE A 126 1.70 -13.50 -6.29
N VAL A 127 2.19 -12.30 -5.97
CA VAL A 127 3.59 -11.90 -6.10
C VAL A 127 4.13 -11.68 -4.69
N LYS A 128 5.30 -12.26 -4.37
CA LYS A 128 5.80 -12.33 -2.98
C LYS A 128 6.60 -11.09 -2.57
N ASP A 129 7.03 -10.33 -3.56
CA ASP A 129 8.03 -9.27 -3.53
C ASP A 129 7.41 -7.88 -3.25
N PHE A 130 6.13 -7.88 -2.82
CA PHE A 130 5.37 -6.70 -2.41
C PHE A 130 5.24 -6.64 -0.89
N HIS A 131 5.96 -5.72 -0.25
CA HIS A 131 6.07 -5.63 1.21
C HIS A 131 5.44 -4.38 1.84
N SER A 132 5.03 -4.53 3.09
CA SER A 132 4.15 -3.60 3.82
C SER A 132 4.58 -3.47 5.28
N HIS A 133 3.97 -2.61 6.09
CA HIS A 133 4.37 -2.51 7.49
C HIS A 133 3.66 -3.49 8.45
N LEU A 134 2.84 -4.45 7.98
CA LEU A 134 2.18 -5.43 8.88
C LEU A 134 2.89 -6.81 9.01
N GLU A 135 4.08 -7.01 8.42
CA GLU A 135 4.97 -8.19 8.64
C GLU A 135 6.27 -7.74 9.28
N GLY A 136 7.09 -8.68 9.74
CA GLY A 136 8.46 -8.34 10.07
C GLY A 136 9.28 -8.03 8.82
N LEU A 137 9.35 -6.75 8.44
CA LEU A 137 10.16 -6.25 7.32
C LEU A 137 11.65 -6.53 7.54
N TRP A 138 12.08 -6.62 8.80
CA TRP A 138 13.40 -7.06 9.23
C TRP A 138 13.75 -8.50 8.79
N LYS A 139 12.79 -9.28 8.26
CA LYS A 139 13.02 -10.63 7.71
C LYS A 139 13.36 -10.61 6.21
N ILE A 140 13.19 -9.48 5.52
CA ILE A 140 13.58 -9.34 4.12
C ILE A 140 15.10 -9.41 4.07
N ASN A 141 15.64 -10.30 3.23
CA ASN A 141 17.06 -10.52 3.13
C ASN A 141 17.73 -9.33 2.41
N HIS A 142 18.72 -8.73 3.05
CA HIS A 142 19.49 -7.60 2.48
C HIS A 142 20.11 -7.92 1.11
N ARG A 143 20.41 -9.20 0.83
CA ARG A 143 21.00 -9.65 -0.45
C ARG A 143 20.03 -9.72 -1.62
N ASN A 144 18.73 -9.59 -1.38
CA ASN A 144 17.68 -9.71 -2.40
C ASN A 144 16.87 -8.41 -2.53
N ILE A 145 17.37 -7.28 -2.01
CA ILE A 145 16.65 -5.99 -2.03
C ILE A 145 16.34 -5.53 -3.45
N GLU A 146 17.25 -5.79 -4.39
CA GLU A 146 17.08 -5.54 -5.83
C GLU A 146 15.94 -6.35 -6.47
N ASP A 147 15.60 -7.53 -5.93
CA ASP A 147 14.46 -8.34 -6.38
C ASP A 147 13.11 -7.82 -5.82
N GLN A 148 13.13 -6.99 -4.78
CA GLN A 148 11.90 -6.57 -4.09
C GLN A 148 11.21 -5.42 -4.83
N ILE A 149 9.94 -5.61 -5.19
CA ILE A 149 9.18 -4.63 -5.97
C ILE A 149 8.75 -3.46 -5.09
N THR A 150 8.31 -3.72 -3.86
CA THR A 150 7.93 -2.65 -2.92
C THR A 150 8.30 -2.96 -1.48
N MET A 151 8.62 -1.92 -0.74
CA MET A 151 8.93 -1.96 0.69
C MET A 151 8.16 -0.85 1.41
N SER A 152 8.02 -0.98 2.72
CA SER A 152 7.28 -0.06 3.58
C SER A 152 8.05 0.14 4.88
N TYR A 153 7.53 0.97 5.77
CA TYR A 153 8.00 1.10 7.15
C TYR A 153 6.84 1.47 8.07
N MET A 154 7.01 1.22 9.37
CA MET A 154 6.17 1.78 10.44
C MET A 154 7.03 1.99 11.67
N CYS A 155 7.23 3.24 12.08
CA CYS A 155 7.83 3.56 13.36
C CYS A 155 6.73 3.86 14.36
N MET A 156 6.71 3.15 15.49
CA MET A 156 5.80 3.50 16.58
C MET A 156 6.45 4.58 17.43
N SER A 157 5.81 5.75 17.51
CA SER A 157 6.21 6.80 18.44
C SER A 157 6.22 6.27 19.87
N SER A 158 7.24 6.62 20.63
CA SER A 158 7.48 6.18 22.01
C SER A 158 6.22 6.39 22.89
N GLY A 159 5.57 5.29 23.27
CA GLY A 159 4.37 5.31 24.13
C GLY A 159 3.36 4.20 23.85
N ALA A 160 3.30 3.66 22.63
CA ALA A 160 2.34 2.60 22.26
C ALA A 160 3.00 1.20 22.27
N SER A 161 3.00 0.53 23.43
CA SER A 161 3.46 -0.87 23.54
C SER A 161 2.39 -1.85 23.04
N SER A 162 2.75 -2.76 22.12
CA SER A 162 2.10 -4.09 21.95
C SER A 162 2.69 -4.99 20.83
N LYS A 163 3.99 -4.86 20.52
CA LYS A 163 4.85 -5.96 20.03
C LYS A 163 6.31 -5.49 19.98
N PRO A 164 7.29 -6.26 20.49
CA PRO A 164 8.68 -5.95 20.26
C PRO A 164 9.01 -6.15 18.77
N SER A 165 9.30 -5.05 18.06
CA SER A 165 10.10 -5.16 16.84
C SER A 165 11.51 -5.56 17.27
N PRO A 166 12.11 -6.62 16.71
CA PRO A 166 13.50 -6.97 16.99
C PRO A 166 14.50 -6.02 16.31
N SER A 167 14.04 -5.02 15.53
CA SER A 167 14.92 -3.93 15.11
C SER A 167 15.34 -3.11 16.33
N ARG A 168 16.62 -2.72 16.36
CA ARG A 168 17.22 -1.96 17.47
C ARG A 168 16.63 -0.56 17.68
N ASN A 169 15.69 -0.15 16.82
CA ASN A 169 15.27 1.23 16.60
C ASN A 169 13.77 1.46 16.87
N GLY A 170 13.03 0.43 17.31
CA GLY A 170 11.57 0.51 17.54
C GLY A 170 10.71 0.58 16.27
N CYS A 171 11.30 0.75 15.10
CA CYS A 171 10.60 0.69 13.81
C CYS A 171 10.46 -0.74 13.30
N ASN A 172 9.38 -1.00 12.57
CA ASN A 172 9.28 -2.10 11.64
C ASN A 172 9.72 -1.61 10.25
N SER A 173 10.92 -1.98 9.85
CA SER A 173 11.59 -1.57 8.61
C SER A 173 12.54 -2.69 8.16
N VAL A 174 13.05 -2.62 6.93
CA VAL A 174 14.03 -3.58 6.40
C VAL A 174 15.36 -3.45 7.15
N ASP A 175 16.03 -4.57 7.42
CA ASP A 175 17.35 -4.51 8.07
C ASP A 175 18.44 -4.26 7.02
N ILE A 176 19.14 -3.13 7.16
CA ILE A 176 20.19 -2.66 6.24
C ILE A 176 21.44 -2.37 7.06
N SER A 177 22.47 -3.21 6.90
CA SER A 177 23.74 -3.10 7.61
C SER A 177 24.66 -1.99 7.07
N SER A 178 24.66 -1.77 5.75
CA SER A 178 25.49 -0.78 5.06
C SER A 178 24.65 0.41 4.61
N GLY A 179 24.45 1.38 5.50
CA GLY A 179 23.68 2.59 5.21
C GLY A 179 23.63 3.56 6.39
N PHE A 180 22.85 4.63 6.25
CA PHE A 180 22.77 5.71 7.25
C PHE A 180 22.38 5.20 8.66
N PRO A 181 22.79 5.90 9.73
CA PRO A 181 22.32 5.61 11.08
C PRO A 181 20.79 5.71 11.22
N PRO A 182 20.12 4.88 12.04
CA PRO A 182 18.66 4.90 12.18
C PRO A 182 18.03 6.20 12.70
N HIS A 183 18.82 7.09 13.32
CA HIS A 183 18.34 8.41 13.73
C HIS A 183 18.34 9.43 12.57
N VAL A 184 19.15 9.20 11.53
CA VAL A 184 19.15 9.97 10.27
C VAL A 184 18.10 9.40 9.31
N ASP A 185 18.07 8.08 9.17
CA ASP A 185 17.14 7.35 8.31
C ASP A 185 16.35 6.29 9.11
N PRO A 186 15.28 6.70 9.82
CA PRO A 186 14.41 5.79 10.57
C PRO A 186 13.56 4.90 9.65
N THR A 187 13.33 5.34 8.41
CA THR A 187 12.52 4.63 7.42
C THR A 187 13.29 3.50 6.72
N ARG A 188 14.62 3.61 6.70
CA ARG A 188 15.58 2.84 5.89
C ARG A 188 15.51 3.12 4.37
N PHE A 189 14.63 4.01 3.91
CA PHE A 189 14.44 4.27 2.48
C PHE A 189 15.62 5.02 1.85
N LEU A 190 16.30 5.90 2.58
CA LEU A 190 17.49 6.57 2.06
C LEU A 190 18.67 5.58 1.95
N SER A 191 18.79 4.69 2.94
CA SER A 191 19.77 3.60 2.97
C SER A 191 19.54 2.60 1.83
N ILE A 192 18.28 2.20 1.59
CA ILE A 192 17.88 1.34 0.46
C ILE A 192 18.14 2.04 -0.87
N HIS A 193 17.80 3.33 -0.98
CA HIS A 193 18.03 4.11 -2.20
C HIS A 193 19.52 4.13 -2.57
N CYS A 194 20.40 4.36 -1.60
CA CYS A 194 21.83 4.39 -1.86
C CYS A 194 22.47 3.01 -2.04
N LEU A 195 21.88 1.94 -1.49
CA LEU A 195 22.26 0.56 -1.83
C LEU A 195 21.96 0.24 -3.31
N LEU A 196 20.80 0.68 -3.82
CA LEU A 196 20.38 0.44 -5.20
C LEU A 196 21.01 1.41 -6.22
N TYR A 197 21.38 2.62 -5.79
CA TYR A 197 21.90 3.68 -6.65
C TYR A 197 23.19 4.32 -6.08
N PRO A 198 24.26 3.54 -5.84
CA PRO A 198 25.46 4.00 -5.13
C PRO A 198 26.22 5.13 -5.85
N ASN A 199 26.04 5.28 -7.17
CA ASN A 199 26.74 6.28 -7.98
C ASN A 199 26.16 7.71 -7.86
N LEU A 200 25.05 7.91 -7.14
CA LEU A 200 24.46 9.24 -6.95
C LEU A 200 25.26 10.04 -5.91
N ALA A 201 25.49 11.34 -6.16
CA ALA A 201 26.32 12.19 -5.31
C ALA A 201 25.92 12.16 -3.82
N MET A 202 24.62 12.23 -3.51
CA MET A 202 24.06 12.12 -2.16
C MET A 202 24.37 10.79 -1.44
N CYS A 203 24.74 9.75 -2.19
CA CYS A 203 25.07 8.43 -1.66
C CYS A 203 26.58 8.21 -1.49
N GLN A 204 27.42 9.11 -2.02
CA GLN A 204 28.88 9.02 -1.90
C GLN A 204 29.38 9.42 -0.50
N GLU A 205 28.56 10.13 0.28
CA GLU A 205 28.84 10.54 1.68
C GLU A 205 28.65 9.40 2.72
N ILE A 206 28.38 8.17 2.27
CA ILE A 206 28.08 7.00 3.14
C ILE A 206 29.34 6.15 3.41
N SER A 207 30.49 6.56 2.89
CA SER A 207 31.79 5.84 3.01
C SER A 207 32.35 5.81 4.43
#